data_AF-X1N953-F1
#
_entry.id   AF-X1N953-F1
#
_cell.length_a   1.000
_cell.length_b   1.000
_cell.length_c   1.000
_cell.angle_alpha   90.00
_cell.angle_beta   90.00
_cell.angle_gamma   90.00
#
_symmetry.space_group_name_H-M   'P 1'
#
loop_
_entity.id
_entity.type
_entity.pdbx_description
1 polymer ?
#
loop_
_entity_poly.entity_id
_entity_poly.type
_entity_poly.pdbx_seq_one_letter_code
_entity_poly.pdbx_strand_id
1 'polypeptide(L)'
;EEEVDIHALLPGTGGGVSKVAFDKRAFSYRIHTWVEVPALFQFMRELGVSLESCLAVFNWGIGYYIFVPSSEVSRTISLGQKAGYQLTDVGLVEKGERKVIFEPEGITLPPPGE
;
A
#
# COMPACT_ATOMS: atom_id res chain seq x y z
N GLU A 1 -19.39 -12.64 -16.90
CA GLU A 1 -18.89 -11.97 -15.69
C GLU A 1 -17.66 -11.17 -16.05
N GLU A 2 -17.49 -9.98 -15.49
CA GLU A 2 -16.26 -9.21 -15.66
C GLU A 2 -15.24 -9.67 -14.61
N GLU A 3 -14.50 -10.74 -14.91
CA GLU A 3 -13.51 -11.31 -13.98
C GLU A 3 -12.20 -10.50 -14.02
N VAL A 4 -11.71 -10.09 -12.85
CA VAL A 4 -10.38 -9.50 -12.62
C VAL A 4 -9.51 -10.58 -11.99
N ASP A 5 -8.29 -10.76 -12.49
CA ASP A 5 -7.31 -11.67 -11.92
C ASP A 5 -6.70 -11.06 -10.66
N ILE A 6 -7.20 -11.49 -9.50
CA ILE A 6 -6.72 -11.04 -8.20
C ILE A 6 -5.63 -11.99 -7.72
N HIS A 7 -4.37 -11.55 -7.80
CA HIS A 7 -3.23 -12.30 -7.28
C HIS A 7 -3.22 -12.39 -5.76
N ALA A 8 -3.62 -11.32 -5.07
CA ALA A 8 -3.67 -11.28 -3.61
C ALA A 8 -4.60 -10.17 -3.08
N LEU A 9 -5.09 -10.41 -1.87
CA LEU A 9 -5.92 -9.52 -1.06
C LEU A 9 -5.28 -9.39 0.33
N LEU A 10 -4.95 -8.17 0.74
CA LEU A 10 -4.21 -7.92 1.97
C LEU A 10 -4.90 -6.84 2.83
N PRO A 11 -5.37 -7.18 4.05
CA PRO A 11 -5.92 -6.20 4.98
C PRO A 11 -4.83 -5.26 5.56
N GLY A 12 -5.03 -3.95 5.42
CA GLY A 12 -4.20 -2.88 5.97
C GLY A 12 -4.37 -2.74 7.49
N THR A 13 -3.56 -3.49 8.24
CA THR A 13 -3.67 -3.67 9.70
C THR A 13 -2.28 -3.55 10.33
N GLY A 14 -1.94 -4.38 11.33
CA GLY A 14 -0.61 -4.36 11.96
C GLY A 14 0.54 -4.60 10.98
N GLY A 15 1.66 -3.90 11.20
CA GLY A 15 2.78 -3.80 10.25
C GLY A 15 2.66 -2.59 9.30
N GLY A 16 1.63 -1.77 9.48
CA GLY A 16 1.39 -0.55 8.73
C GLY A 16 1.34 -0.76 7.23
N VAL A 17 1.83 0.23 6.48
CA VAL A 17 1.96 0.13 5.03
C VAL A 17 3.08 -0.84 4.64
N SER A 18 4.15 -0.95 5.43
CA SER A 18 5.24 -1.90 5.16
C SER A 18 4.75 -3.34 5.00
N LYS A 19 3.59 -3.66 5.59
CA LYS A 19 2.90 -4.94 5.43
C LYS A 19 2.70 -5.39 3.97
N VAL A 20 2.67 -4.48 2.99
CA VAL A 20 2.58 -4.84 1.57
C VAL A 20 3.70 -5.79 1.14
N ALA A 21 4.87 -5.76 1.80
CA ALA A 21 5.92 -6.77 1.64
C ALA A 21 5.62 -8.09 2.38
N PHE A 22 4.38 -8.59 2.31
CA PHE A 22 3.95 -9.81 3.00
C PHE A 22 4.54 -11.08 2.38
N ASP A 23 4.80 -11.08 1.07
CA ASP A 23 5.36 -12.22 0.37
C ASP A 23 6.84 -12.41 0.73
N LYS A 24 7.26 -13.67 0.91
CA LYS A 24 8.64 -14.03 1.23
C LYS A 24 9.57 -13.97 0.01
N ARG A 25 9.01 -13.95 -1.20
CA ARG A 25 9.77 -13.81 -2.44
C ARG A 25 10.46 -12.44 -2.49
N ALA A 26 11.52 -12.41 -3.28
CA ALA A 26 12.31 -11.22 -3.53
C ALA A 26 11.53 -10.25 -4.45
N PHE A 27 10.72 -9.39 -3.82
CA PHE A 27 9.97 -8.33 -4.48
C PHE A 27 10.16 -6.97 -3.81
N SER A 28 10.44 -5.96 -4.63
CA SER A 28 10.39 -4.56 -4.20
C SER A 28 8.96 -4.06 -4.40
N TYR A 29 8.40 -3.43 -3.38
CA TYR A 29 7.08 -2.81 -3.41
C TYR A 29 7.28 -1.30 -3.48
N ARG A 30 6.89 -0.68 -4.59
CA ARG A 30 7.08 0.77 -4.81
C ARG A 30 5.75 1.48 -4.66
N ILE A 31 5.64 2.30 -3.63
CA ILE A 31 4.51 3.20 -3.43
C ILE A 31 4.86 4.52 -4.12
N HIS A 32 4.15 4.85 -5.19
CA HIS A 32 4.36 6.09 -5.97
C HIS A 32 3.28 7.13 -5.73
N THR A 33 2.15 6.74 -5.12
CA THR A 33 1.00 7.62 -4.92
C THR A 33 0.28 7.26 -3.63
N TRP A 34 -0.24 8.29 -2.96
CA TRP A 34 -0.99 8.15 -1.73
C TRP A 34 -2.45 8.53 -1.91
N VAL A 35 -3.28 7.88 -1.09
CA VAL A 35 -4.61 8.40 -0.75
C VAL A 35 -4.47 9.67 0.09
N GLU A 36 -5.57 10.40 0.28
CA GLU A 36 -5.59 11.50 1.24
C GLU A 36 -5.25 10.97 2.65
N VAL A 37 -4.15 11.44 3.22
CA VAL A 37 -3.68 10.99 4.54
C VAL A 37 -4.65 11.52 5.61
N PRO A 38 -5.30 10.65 6.41
CA PRO A 38 -6.23 11.08 7.45
C PRO A 38 -5.64 12.12 8.42
N ALA A 39 -6.45 13.12 8.79
CA ALA A 39 -6.05 14.22 9.69
C ALA A 39 -5.46 13.74 11.03
N LEU A 40 -5.93 12.59 11.53
CA LEU A 40 -5.37 11.95 12.72
C LEU A 40 -3.86 11.71 12.58
N PHE A 41 -3.42 11.17 11.44
CA PHE A 41 -2.00 10.89 11.23
C PHE A 41 -1.19 12.15 11.03
N GLN A 42 -1.77 13.18 10.39
CA GLN A 42 -1.14 14.50 10.29
C GLN A 42 -0.88 15.09 11.69
N PHE A 43 -1.88 15.02 12.57
CA PHE A 43 -1.74 15.43 13.97
C PHE A 43 -0.67 14.63 14.73
N MET A 44 -0.57 13.31 14.50
CA MET A 44 0.51 12.51 15.11
C MET A 44 1.90 12.95 14.64
N ARG A 45 2.04 13.34 13.37
CA ARG A 45 3.30 13.87 12.83
C ARG A 45 3.67 15.20 13.49
N GLU A 46 2.68 16.07 13.75
CA GLU A 46 2.87 17.34 14.48
C GLU A 46 3.33 17.11 15.93
N LEU A 47 2.89 16.03 16.57
CA LEU A 47 3.35 15.62 17.91
C LEU A 47 4.75 14.98 17.91
N GLY A 48 5.40 14.86 16.76
CA GLY A 48 6.78 14.37 16.63
C GLY A 48 6.92 12.87 16.35
N VAL A 49 5.84 12.15 16.05
CA VAL A 49 5.94 10.75 15.59
C VAL A 49 6.60 10.75 14.20
N SER A 50 7.65 9.96 13.98
CA SER A 50 8.37 9.92 12.70
C SER A 50 7.53 9.32 11.57
N LEU A 51 7.86 9.64 10.31
CA LEU A 51 7.10 9.14 9.16
C LEU A 51 7.30 7.63 9.01
N GLU A 52 8.53 7.18 9.24
CA GLU A 52 8.91 5.77 9.25
C GLU A 52 8.10 4.99 10.28
N SER A 53 7.96 5.53 11.50
CA SER A 53 7.14 4.93 12.55
C SER A 53 5.67 4.87 12.12
N CYS A 54 5.19 5.95 11.51
CA CYS A 54 3.85 6.04 11.00
C CYS A 54 3.55 4.98 9.92
N LEU A 55 4.42 4.84 8.93
CA LEU A 55 4.29 3.88 7.82
C LEU A 55 4.53 2.44 8.26
N ALA A 56 5.30 2.19 9.32
CA ALA A 56 5.54 0.85 9.86
C ALA A 56 4.44 0.36 10.83
N VAL A 57 3.63 1.26 11.39
CA VAL A 57 2.65 0.92 12.43
C VAL A 57 1.22 1.10 11.95
N PHE A 58 0.92 2.21 11.26
CA PHE A 58 -0.43 2.57 10.87
C PHE A 58 -0.71 2.24 9.41
N ASN A 59 -1.98 1.99 9.12
CA ASN A 59 -2.45 1.70 7.76
C ASN A 59 -2.41 2.93 6.83
N TRP A 60 -2.15 4.13 7.38
CA TRP A 60 -1.98 5.37 6.64
C TRP A 60 -3.18 5.78 5.78
N GLY A 61 -4.39 5.35 6.18
CA GLY A 61 -5.64 5.60 5.45
C GLY A 61 -6.05 4.49 4.49
N ILE A 62 -5.23 3.45 4.33
CA ILE A 62 -5.51 2.33 3.41
C ILE A 62 -6.04 1.13 4.19
N GLY A 63 -7.33 0.80 4.03
CA GLY A 63 -7.93 -0.36 4.71
C GLY A 63 -7.56 -1.70 4.08
N TYR A 64 -7.25 -1.72 2.79
CA TYR A 64 -7.07 -2.95 2.02
C TYR A 64 -6.19 -2.73 0.78
N TYR A 65 -5.37 -3.73 0.44
CA TYR A 65 -4.57 -3.75 -0.79
C TYR A 65 -5.04 -4.89 -1.70
N ILE A 66 -5.12 -4.61 -2.99
CA ILE A 66 -5.49 -5.56 -4.03
C ILE A 66 -4.32 -5.64 -5.01
N PHE A 67 -3.80 -6.83 -5.23
CA PHE A 67 -2.71 -7.06 -6.17
C PHE A 67 -3.27 -7.68 -7.44
N VAL A 68 -3.13 -6.99 -8.56
CA VAL A 68 -3.64 -7.38 -9.89
C VAL A 68 -2.55 -7.19 -10.94
N PRO A 69 -2.65 -7.81 -12.12
CA PRO A 69 -1.83 -7.45 -13.27
C PRO A 69 -1.94 -5.95 -13.60
N SER A 70 -0.85 -5.32 -14.02
CA SER A 70 -0.83 -3.89 -14.37
C SER A 70 -1.83 -3.54 -15.48
N SER A 71 -2.12 -4.48 -16.38
CA SER A 71 -3.15 -4.34 -17.43
C SER A 71 -4.57 -4.24 -16.90
N GLU A 72 -4.83 -4.61 -15.65
CA GLU A 72 -6.17 -4.67 -15.06
C GLU A 72 -6.44 -3.58 -14.01
N VAL A 73 -5.47 -2.72 -13.70
CA VAL A 73 -5.59 -1.67 -12.68
C VAL A 73 -6.79 -0.77 -12.93
N SER A 74 -6.90 -0.18 -14.13
CA SER A 74 -8.00 0.72 -14.49
C SER A 74 -9.37 0.06 -14.38
N ARG A 75 -9.45 -1.21 -14.77
CA ARG A 75 -10.69 -2.00 -14.70
C ARG A 75 -11.07 -2.30 -13.24
N THR A 76 -10.09 -2.69 -12.43
CA THR A 76 -10.27 -2.96 -10.99
C THR A 76 -10.80 -1.72 -10.27
N ILE A 77 -10.21 -0.55 -10.54
CA ILE A 77 -10.67 0.73 -9.98
C ILE A 77 -12.12 1.02 -10.42
N SER A 78 -12.42 0.86 -11.71
CA SER A 78 -13.79 1.09 -12.23
C SER A 78 -14.83 0.19 -11.58
N LEU A 79 -14.53 -1.10 -11.40
CA LEU A 79 -15.43 -2.05 -10.74
C LEU A 79 -15.60 -1.73 -9.25
N GLY A 80 -14.51 -1.39 -8.55
CA GLY A 80 -14.55 -0.96 -7.16
C GLY A 80 -15.45 0.26 -6.96
N GLN A 81 -15.32 1.27 -7.83
CA GLN A 81 -16.19 2.45 -7.82
C GLN A 81 -17.67 2.10 -8.03
N LYS A 82 -17.98 1.23 -8.99
CA LYS A 82 -19.35 0.74 -9.23
C LYS A 82 -19.92 -0.01 -8.02
N ALA A 83 -19.06 -0.69 -7.25
CA ALA A 83 -19.43 -1.39 -6.02
C ALA A 83 -19.49 -0.48 -4.79
N GLY A 84 -19.25 0.84 -4.93
CA GLY A 84 -19.32 1.80 -3.83
C GLY A 84 -18.02 1.95 -3.02
N TYR A 85 -16.90 1.44 -3.52
CA TYR A 85 -15.58 1.56 -2.89
C TYR A 85 -14.70 2.57 -3.61
N GLN A 86 -13.85 3.27 -2.85
CA GLN A 86 -12.80 4.12 -3.39
C GLN A 86 -11.51 3.31 -3.50
N LEU A 87 -11.01 3.17 -4.72
CA LEU A 87 -9.74 2.50 -5.02
C LEU A 87 -8.80 3.49 -5.68
N THR A 88 -7.52 3.37 -5.36
CA THR A 88 -6.44 4.19 -5.92
C THR A 88 -5.31 3.27 -6.31
N ASP A 89 -4.71 3.52 -7.47
CA ASP A 89 -3.44 2.90 -7.85
C ASP A 89 -2.33 3.55 -7.02
N VAL A 90 -1.87 2.83 -5.98
CA VAL A 90 -0.89 3.34 -5.01
C VAL A 90 0.54 2.96 -5.38
N GLY A 91 0.74 1.98 -6.25
CA GLY A 91 2.05 1.38 -6.39
C GLY A 91 2.12 0.14 -7.27
N LEU A 92 3.35 -0.36 -7.41
CA LEU A 92 3.65 -1.56 -8.18
C LEU A 92 4.57 -2.51 -7.42
N VAL A 93 4.58 -3.77 -7.86
CA VAL A 93 5.47 -4.82 -7.35
C VAL A 93 6.41 -5.24 -8.47
N GLU A 94 7.70 -5.24 -8.20
CA GLU A 94 8.75 -5.65 -9.16
C GLU A 94 9.67 -6.70 -8.53
N LYS A 95 10.32 -7.51 -9.37
CA LYS A 95 11.38 -8.42 -8.90
C LYS A 95 12.53 -7.61 -8.32
N GLY A 96 12.99 -7.95 -7.12
CA GLY A 96 14.04 -7.18 -6.44
C GLY A 96 14.27 -7.64 -5.01
N GLU A 97 15.04 -6.89 -4.24
CA GLU A 97 15.16 -7.14 -2.81
C GLU A 97 13.79 -6.97 -2.11
N ARG A 98 13.51 -7.80 -1.10
CA ARG A 98 12.25 -7.71 -0.36
C ARG A 98 12.25 -6.43 0.49
N LYS A 99 11.59 -5.38 0.03
CA LYS A 99 11.51 -4.06 0.70
C LYS A 99 10.34 -3.23 0.23
N VAL A 100 10.02 -2.18 0.98
CA VAL A 100 9.01 -1.20 0.60
C VAL A 100 9.68 0.15 0.38
N ILE A 101 9.48 0.71 -0.81
CA ILE A 101 10.03 1.99 -1.24
C ILE A 101 8.87 2.98 -1.32
N PHE A 102 8.96 4.06 -0.54
CA PHE A 102 8.02 5.16 -0.56
C PHE A 102 8.64 6.29 -1.39
N GLU A 103 8.31 6.30 -2.68
CA GLU A 103 8.92 7.23 -3.64
C GLU A 103 8.64 8.71 -3.33
N PRO A 104 7.41 9.12 -2.94
CA PRO A 104 7.14 10.52 -2.65
C PRO A 104 8.02 11.09 -1.53
N GLU A 105 8.42 10.25 -0.57
CA GLU A 105 9.22 10.67 0.60
C GLU A 105 10.68 10.25 0.53
N GLY A 106 11.08 9.46 -0.47
CA GLY A 106 12.45 8.96 -0.61
C GLY A 106 12.88 7.99 0.51
N ILE A 107 11.92 7.30 1.13
CA ILE A 107 12.14 6.41 2.28
C ILE A 107 12.08 4.96 1.81
N THR A 108 12.91 4.11 2.42
CA THR A 108 12.82 2.66 2.27
C THR A 108 12.66 2.02 3.63
N LEU A 109 11.67 1.13 3.77
CA LEU A 109 11.47 0.34 4.98
C LEU A 109 11.69 -1.15 4.69
N PRO A 110 12.20 -1.91 5.68
CA PRO A 110 12.26 -3.36 5.58
C PRO A 110 10.84 -3.95 5.57
N PRO A 111 10.73 -5.23 5.22
CA PRO A 111 9.48 -5.97 5.38
C PRO A 111 9.02 -6.00 6.84
N PRO A 112 7.72 -6.26 7.10
CA PRO A 112 7.21 -6.28 8.46
C PRO A 112 7.86 -7.40 9.28
N GLY A 113 8.27 -7.08 10.51
CA GLY A 113 8.80 -8.05 11.47
C GLY A 113 10.29 -8.40 11.30
N GLU A 114 11.01 -7.70 10.42
CA GLU A 114 12.47 -7.66 10.35
C GLU A 114 13.00 -6.35 10.95
#